data_AF-A0AA51DQP4-F1
#
_entry.id   AF-A0AA51DQP4-F1
#
_cell.length_a   1.000
_cell.length_b   1.000
_cell.length_c   1.000
_cell.angle_alpha   90.00
_cell.angle_beta   90.00
_cell.angle_gamma   90.00
#
_symmetry.space_group_name_H-M   'P 1'
#
loop_
_entity.id
_entity.type
_entity.pdbx_description
1 polymer ?
#
loop_
_entity_poly.entity_id
_entity_poly.type
_entity_poly.pdbx_seq_one_letter_code
_entity_poly.pdbx_strand_id
1 'polypeptide(L)'
;MGVKNNSDSEFFEELCNRHYSKIYNFCKKLLYGYNSDFAEECTQNTFLEARKQITKLKTHPNIEGWLYTTSRNQINSFLRKQHVIRKYEVIFDEESFTSLAVLDNNIEKLFEEDINVEQLALDVLKSLSNQERDLYNAYYKKHLQIIDLSNKYNISTTAVTTRIYRLNKKIKNIIHTYLDKL
;
A
#
# COMPACT_ATOMS: atom_id res chain seq x y z
N MET A 1 -28.64 -18.99 23.29
CA MET A 1 -27.29 -19.53 23.54
C MET A 1 -26.83 -20.12 22.21
N GLY A 2 -26.06 -19.35 21.44
CA GLY A 2 -25.80 -19.61 20.02
C GLY A 2 -24.82 -20.77 19.82
N VAL A 3 -25.22 -21.76 19.04
CA VAL A 3 -24.36 -22.84 18.55
C VAL A 3 -23.23 -22.18 17.75
N LYS A 4 -22.01 -22.15 18.29
CA LYS A 4 -20.81 -21.85 17.50
C LYS A 4 -20.66 -22.99 16.51
N ASN A 5 -21.02 -22.75 15.26
CA ASN A 5 -20.94 -23.73 14.18
C ASN A 5 -19.48 -24.16 13.98
N ASN A 6 -19.18 -25.43 14.27
CA ASN A 6 -17.84 -26.02 14.09
C ASN A 6 -17.27 -25.76 12.68
N SER A 7 -18.15 -25.80 11.67
CA SER A 7 -17.84 -25.50 10.26
C SER A 7 -17.31 -24.08 10.01
N ASP A 8 -17.74 -23.07 10.79
CA ASP A 8 -17.22 -21.70 10.62
C ASP A 8 -15.80 -21.57 11.19
N SER A 9 -15.50 -22.34 12.24
CA SER A 9 -14.17 -22.39 12.83
C SER A 9 -13.18 -23.12 11.92
N GLU A 10 -13.57 -24.28 11.41
CA GLU A 10 -12.75 -25.09 10.48
C GLU A 10 -12.42 -24.32 9.19
N PHE A 11 -13.43 -23.70 8.56
CA PHE A 11 -13.20 -22.90 7.36
C PHE A 11 -12.27 -21.70 7.63
N PHE A 12 -12.43 -21.02 8.78
CA PHE A 12 -11.56 -19.91 9.13
C PHE A 12 -10.12 -20.35 9.39
N GLU A 13 -9.93 -21.51 10.02
CA GLU A 13 -8.61 -22.08 10.26
C GLU A 13 -7.92 -22.44 8.93
N GLU A 14 -8.62 -23.09 8.01
CA GLU A 14 -8.11 -23.38 6.66
C GLU A 14 -7.73 -22.09 5.91
N LEU A 15 -8.58 -21.07 6.00
CA LEU A 15 -8.35 -19.76 5.39
C LEU A 15 -7.04 -19.12 5.91
N CYS A 16 -6.84 -19.12 7.24
CA CYS A 16 -5.63 -18.62 7.86
C CYS A 16 -4.40 -19.43 7.43
N ASN A 17 -4.46 -20.76 7.54
CA ASN A 17 -3.35 -21.64 7.19
C ASN A 17 -2.89 -21.47 5.74
N ARG A 18 -3.84 -21.26 4.81
CA ARG A 18 -3.54 -21.12 3.39
C ARG A 18 -3.03 -19.73 3.01
N HIS A 19 -3.58 -18.66 3.59
CA HIS A 19 -3.37 -17.30 3.07
C HIS A 19 -2.59 -16.36 3.99
N TYR A 20 -2.44 -16.67 5.29
CA TYR A 20 -1.85 -15.71 6.24
C TYR A 20 -0.46 -15.25 5.84
N SER A 21 0.44 -16.18 5.48
CA SER A 21 1.80 -15.85 5.06
C SER A 21 1.82 -15.00 3.78
N LYS A 22 0.96 -15.31 2.80
CA LYS A 22 0.85 -14.53 1.55
C LYS A 22 0.40 -13.09 1.83
N ILE A 23 -0.65 -12.92 2.64
CA ILE A 23 -1.19 -11.60 3.00
C ILE A 23 -0.20 -10.84 3.88
N TYR A 24 0.49 -11.49 4.81
CA TYR A 24 1.55 -10.86 5.59
C TYR A 24 2.68 -10.33 4.70
N ASN A 25 3.17 -11.15 3.76
CA ASN A 25 4.22 -10.75 2.83
C ASN A 25 3.75 -9.62 1.90
N PHE A 26 2.47 -9.64 1.48
CA PHE A 26 1.83 -8.56 0.75
C PHE A 26 1.83 -7.24 1.54
N CYS A 27 1.34 -7.27 2.78
CA CYS A 27 1.35 -6.13 3.69
C CYS A 27 2.78 -5.61 3.91
N LYS A 28 3.74 -6.51 4.15
CA LYS A 28 5.15 -6.17 4.38
C LYS A 28 5.79 -5.50 3.17
N LYS A 29 5.50 -5.99 1.96
CA LYS A 29 5.98 -5.37 0.71
C LYS A 29 5.41 -3.96 0.53
N LEU A 30 4.11 -3.77 0.77
CA LEU A 30 3.46 -2.47 0.59
C LEU A 30 3.78 -1.45 1.71
N LEU A 31 4.09 -1.94 2.91
CA LEU A 31 4.52 -1.13 4.06
C LEU A 31 6.04 -1.09 4.21
N TYR A 32 6.78 -1.42 3.15
CA TYR A 32 8.24 -1.35 3.19
C TYR A 32 8.72 0.06 3.55
N GLY A 33 9.60 0.15 4.56
CA GLY A 33 10.05 1.41 5.15
C GLY A 33 9.27 1.86 6.39
N TYR A 34 8.17 1.19 6.74
CA TYR A 34 7.52 1.33 8.04
C TYR A 34 7.94 0.18 8.98
N ASN A 35 7.64 0.31 10.29
CA ASN A 35 7.85 -0.77 11.25
C ASN A 35 7.07 -2.04 10.81
N SER A 36 7.70 -3.20 10.91
CA SER A 36 7.09 -4.50 10.58
C SER A 36 5.81 -4.80 11.36
N ASP A 37 5.66 -4.22 12.55
CA ASP A 37 4.48 -4.37 13.40
C ASP A 37 3.21 -3.90 12.69
N PHE A 38 3.30 -2.88 11.83
CA PHE A 38 2.15 -2.40 11.06
C PHE A 38 1.70 -3.37 9.96
N ALA A 39 2.64 -4.11 9.38
CA ALA A 39 2.31 -5.16 8.42
C ALA A 39 1.61 -6.33 9.11
N GLU A 40 2.04 -6.67 10.33
CA GLU A 40 1.37 -7.64 11.16
C GLU A 40 -0.04 -7.17 11.55
N GLU A 41 -0.19 -5.94 12.03
CA GLU A 41 -1.49 -5.36 12.39
C GLU A 41 -2.47 -5.35 11.21
N CYS A 42 -2.04 -4.89 10.02
CA CYS A 42 -2.89 -4.90 8.83
C CYS A 42 -3.31 -6.33 8.44
N THR A 43 -2.41 -7.30 8.58
CA THR A 43 -2.71 -8.72 8.32
C THR A 43 -3.74 -9.24 9.31
N GLN A 44 -3.51 -9.04 10.61
CA GLN A 44 -4.45 -9.46 11.65
C GLN A 44 -5.83 -8.84 11.44
N ASN A 45 -5.91 -7.53 11.19
CA ASN A 45 -7.16 -6.84 10.91
C ASN A 45 -7.88 -7.38 9.67
N THR A 46 -7.14 -7.82 8.64
CA THR A 46 -7.72 -8.46 7.45
C THR A 46 -8.43 -9.76 7.81
N PHE A 47 -7.78 -10.63 8.58
CA PHE A 47 -8.37 -11.91 8.98
C PHE A 47 -9.47 -11.73 10.04
N LEU A 48 -9.41 -10.68 10.87
CA LEU A 48 -10.53 -10.30 11.74
C LEU A 48 -11.76 -9.89 10.93
N GLU A 49 -11.60 -9.10 9.87
CA GLU A 49 -12.69 -8.76 8.95
C GLU A 49 -13.22 -9.99 8.19
N ALA A 50 -12.33 -10.89 7.75
CA ALA A 50 -12.71 -12.17 7.16
C ALA A 50 -13.60 -12.99 8.11
N ARG A 51 -13.23 -13.03 9.40
CA ARG A 51 -14.00 -13.73 10.44
C ARG A 51 -15.35 -13.10 10.70
N LYS A 52 -15.45 -11.77 10.68
CA LYS A 52 -16.74 -11.05 10.82
C LYS A 52 -17.68 -11.35 9.66
N GLN A 53 -17.14 -11.54 8.45
CA GLN A 53 -17.92 -11.77 7.23
C GLN A 53 -17.88 -13.24 6.76
N ILE A 54 -17.66 -14.19 7.69
CA ILE A 54 -17.35 -15.60 7.36
C ILE A 54 -18.42 -16.26 6.48
N THR A 55 -19.70 -15.99 6.75
CA THR A 55 -20.83 -16.54 5.98
C THR A 55 -20.81 -16.07 4.52
N LYS A 56 -20.47 -14.81 4.29
CA LYS A 56 -20.34 -14.23 2.93
C LYS A 56 -19.07 -14.73 2.25
N LEU A 57 -17.99 -14.89 3.00
CA LEU A 57 -16.70 -15.31 2.45
C LEU A 57 -16.72 -16.77 1.98
N LYS A 58 -17.44 -17.65 2.69
CA LYS A 58 -17.66 -19.05 2.29
C LYS A 58 -18.26 -19.24 0.91
N THR A 59 -19.07 -18.28 0.44
CA THR A 59 -19.72 -18.32 -0.87
C THR A 59 -19.08 -17.35 -1.88
N HIS A 60 -17.97 -16.70 -1.51
CA HIS A 60 -17.32 -15.73 -2.37
C HIS A 60 -16.60 -16.42 -3.54
N PRO A 61 -16.80 -15.98 -4.79
CA PRO A 61 -16.22 -16.64 -5.97
C PRO A 61 -14.69 -16.53 -6.05
N ASN A 62 -14.10 -15.50 -5.41
CA ASN A 62 -12.65 -15.31 -5.32
C ASN A 62 -12.25 -14.87 -3.90
N ILE A 63 -12.05 -15.83 -3.00
CA ILE A 63 -11.68 -15.56 -1.60
C ILE A 63 -10.30 -14.89 -1.51
N GLU A 64 -9.34 -15.34 -2.32
CA GLU A 64 -7.97 -14.82 -2.31
C GLU A 64 -7.95 -13.34 -2.72
N GLY A 65 -8.61 -12.99 -3.82
CA GLY A 65 -8.78 -11.60 -4.26
C GLY A 65 -9.47 -10.74 -3.20
N TRP A 66 -10.49 -11.27 -2.52
CA TRP A 66 -11.14 -10.55 -1.42
C TRP A 66 -10.19 -10.24 -0.26
N LEU A 67 -9.29 -11.18 0.11
CA LEU A 67 -8.28 -10.96 1.14
C LEU A 67 -7.24 -9.90 0.72
N TYR A 68 -6.82 -9.89 -0.54
CA TYR A 68 -5.92 -8.86 -1.08
C TYR A 68 -6.58 -7.47 -1.09
N THR A 69 -7.83 -7.36 -1.55
CA THR A 69 -8.58 -6.09 -1.50
C THR A 69 -8.75 -5.60 -0.06
N THR A 70 -9.11 -6.50 0.86
CA THR A 70 -9.34 -6.14 2.26
C THR A 70 -8.06 -5.71 2.96
N SER A 71 -6.96 -6.44 2.79
CA SER A 71 -5.65 -6.06 3.35
C SER A 71 -5.15 -4.74 2.78
N ARG A 72 -5.36 -4.49 1.49
CA ARG A 72 -5.07 -3.19 0.89
C ARG A 72 -5.87 -2.06 1.51
N ASN A 73 -7.15 -2.28 1.81
CA ASN A 73 -7.97 -1.29 2.49
C ASN A 73 -7.47 -0.99 3.91
N GLN A 74 -6.98 -2.00 4.64
CA GLN A 74 -6.32 -1.81 5.94
C GLN A 74 -5.06 -0.93 5.80
N ILE A 75 -4.20 -1.25 4.84
CA ILE A 75 -2.97 -0.49 4.54
C ILE A 75 -3.31 0.96 4.16
N ASN A 76 -4.29 1.16 3.27
CA ASN A 76 -4.72 2.50 2.87
C ASN A 76 -5.26 3.30 4.07
N SER A 77 -5.99 2.66 4.98
CA SER A 77 -6.46 3.31 6.20
C SER A 77 -5.30 3.70 7.12
N PHE A 78 -4.34 2.80 7.32
CA PHE A 78 -3.11 3.09 8.06
C PHE A 78 -2.33 4.27 7.43
N LEU A 79 -2.05 4.21 6.13
CA LEU A 79 -1.31 5.26 5.42
C LEU A 79 -2.04 6.60 5.46
N ARG A 80 -3.38 6.62 5.37
CA ARG A 80 -4.16 7.84 5.56
C ARG A 80 -3.98 8.40 6.96
N LYS A 81 -4.05 7.58 8.02
CA LYS A 81 -3.80 8.04 9.40
C LYS A 81 -2.39 8.59 9.57
N GLN A 82 -1.37 7.90 9.06
CA GLN A 82 0.02 8.37 9.10
C GLN A 82 0.19 9.67 8.33
N HIS A 83 -0.44 9.79 7.16
CA HIS A 83 -0.41 11.02 6.37
C HIS A 83 -1.14 12.15 7.07
N VAL A 84 -2.27 11.89 7.73
CA VAL A 84 -3.02 12.87 8.52
C VAL A 84 -2.18 13.36 9.69
N ILE A 85 -1.46 12.48 10.39
CA ILE A 85 -0.49 12.86 11.43
C ILE A 85 0.63 13.74 10.85
N ARG A 86 1.14 13.40 9.65
CA ARG A 86 2.14 14.20 8.92
C ARG A 86 1.59 15.53 8.37
N LYS A 87 0.29 15.58 8.06
CA LYS A 87 -0.43 16.72 7.47
C LYS A 87 -1.00 17.65 8.53
N TYR A 88 -1.26 17.20 9.75
CA TYR A 88 -1.67 18.11 10.83
C TYR A 88 -0.55 19.05 11.30
N GLU A 89 0.63 19.01 10.66
CA GLU A 89 1.60 20.11 10.69
C GLU A 89 1.31 21.20 9.63
N VAL A 90 0.60 20.93 8.52
CA VAL A 90 0.06 21.94 7.57
C VAL A 90 -1.19 21.41 6.81
N ILE A 91 -2.35 22.04 7.06
CA ILE A 91 -3.63 21.88 6.36
C ILE A 91 -3.42 22.19 4.85
N PHE A 92 -3.69 21.29 3.88
CA PHE A 92 -4.90 21.32 3.03
C PHE A 92 -4.87 20.22 1.94
N ASP A 93 -6.07 19.92 1.44
CA ASP A 93 -6.53 19.14 0.27
C ASP A 93 -6.47 17.60 0.26
N GLU A 94 -7.64 16.99 0.11
CA GLU A 94 -7.91 15.55 0.08
C GLU A 94 -7.80 14.96 -1.33
N GLU A 95 -7.86 15.80 -2.37
CA GLU A 95 -7.97 15.36 -3.76
C GLU A 95 -6.69 14.74 -4.35
N SER A 96 -5.52 15.02 -3.77
CA SER A 96 -4.24 14.46 -4.26
C SER A 96 -4.07 12.96 -3.97
N PHE A 97 -4.86 12.39 -3.05
CA PHE A 97 -4.69 11.01 -2.60
C PHE A 97 -5.38 9.97 -3.50
N THR A 98 -6.33 10.40 -4.34
CA THR A 98 -7.06 9.51 -5.26
C THR A 98 -6.13 8.82 -6.28
N SER A 99 -4.88 9.31 -6.44
CA SER A 99 -3.91 8.72 -7.37
C SER A 99 -3.25 7.41 -6.90
N LEU A 100 -3.24 7.11 -5.59
CA LEU A 100 -2.77 5.83 -5.03
C LEU A 100 -3.85 4.74 -5.07
N ALA A 101 -5.11 5.13 -5.23
CA ALA A 101 -6.25 4.20 -5.33
C ALA A 101 -6.34 3.48 -6.70
N VAL A 102 -5.71 4.01 -7.75
CA VAL A 102 -5.83 3.46 -9.12
C VAL A 102 -4.73 2.42 -9.42
N LEU A 103 -4.58 1.42 -8.56
CA LEU A 103 -3.82 0.19 -8.86
C LEU A 103 -4.75 -1.02 -8.75
N ASP A 104 -6.03 -0.81 -9.06
CA ASP A 104 -7.09 -1.75 -8.69
C ASP A 104 -7.19 -2.98 -9.61
N ASN A 105 -6.49 -3.01 -10.75
CA ASN A 105 -6.62 -4.13 -11.71
C ASN A 105 -5.34 -4.91 -12.00
N ASN A 106 -4.15 -4.45 -11.58
CA ASN A 106 -2.87 -5.09 -11.96
C ASN A 106 -2.05 -5.58 -10.75
N ILE A 107 -2.58 -5.51 -9.54
CA ILE A 107 -1.87 -6.03 -8.37
C ILE A 107 -1.86 -7.56 -8.36
N GLU A 108 -2.92 -8.25 -8.78
CA GLU A 108 -2.90 -9.73 -8.87
C GLU A 108 -1.73 -10.21 -9.76
N LYS A 109 -1.49 -9.58 -10.92
CA LYS A 109 -0.30 -9.84 -11.76
C LYS A 109 1.04 -9.62 -11.05
N LEU A 110 1.12 -8.62 -10.17
CA LEU A 110 2.33 -8.31 -9.40
C LEU A 110 2.70 -9.39 -8.37
N PHE A 111 1.77 -10.28 -8.05
CA PHE A 111 1.97 -11.38 -7.10
C PHE A 111 1.89 -12.77 -7.76
N GLU A 112 1.36 -12.87 -8.98
CA GLU A 112 1.34 -14.10 -9.79
C GLU A 112 2.63 -14.32 -10.59
N GLU A 113 3.33 -13.25 -10.99
CA GLU A 113 4.58 -13.34 -11.73
C GLU A 113 5.80 -13.13 -10.82
N ASP A 114 6.89 -13.84 -11.08
CA ASP A 114 8.24 -13.60 -10.51
C ASP A 114 8.79 -12.25 -11.03
N ILE A 115 8.08 -11.16 -10.75
CA ILE A 115 8.50 -9.82 -11.10
C ILE A 115 9.78 -9.54 -10.33
N ASN A 116 10.86 -9.30 -11.06
CA ASN A 116 12.11 -8.82 -10.49
C ASN A 116 11.93 -7.37 -10.00
N VAL A 117 11.38 -7.24 -8.79
CA VAL A 117 11.09 -5.96 -8.13
C VAL A 117 12.36 -5.12 -7.98
N GLU A 118 13.52 -5.77 -7.82
CA GLU A 118 14.80 -5.10 -7.69
C GLU A 118 15.21 -4.42 -9.01
N GLN A 119 15.07 -5.12 -10.14
CA GLN A 119 15.32 -4.55 -11.46
C GLN A 119 14.36 -3.39 -11.76
N LEU A 120 13.06 -3.55 -11.44
CA LEU A 120 12.08 -2.48 -11.59
C LEU A 120 12.44 -1.24 -10.76
N ALA A 121 12.88 -1.44 -9.50
CA ALA A 121 13.32 -0.35 -8.64
C ALA A 121 14.54 0.40 -9.22
N LEU A 122 15.50 -0.34 -9.79
CA LEU A 122 16.66 0.26 -10.46
C LEU A 122 16.27 1.10 -11.67
N ASP A 123 15.35 0.62 -12.50
CA ASP A 123 14.91 1.33 -13.70
C ASP A 123 14.10 2.59 -13.37
N VAL A 124 13.24 2.52 -12.34
CA VAL A 124 12.59 3.69 -11.78
C VAL A 124 13.64 4.71 -11.34
N LEU A 125 14.60 4.32 -10.50
CA LEU A 125 15.62 5.24 -9.97
C LEU A 125 16.49 5.86 -11.07
N LYS A 126 16.85 5.11 -12.12
CA LYS A 126 17.62 5.62 -13.27
C LYS A 126 16.86 6.71 -14.04
N SER A 127 15.56 6.57 -14.19
CA SER A 127 14.71 7.51 -14.95
C SER A 127 14.44 8.84 -14.23
N LEU A 128 14.66 8.88 -12.91
CA LEU A 128 14.50 10.08 -12.11
C LEU A 128 15.73 11.00 -12.30
N SER A 129 15.48 12.30 -12.46
CA SER A 129 16.52 13.33 -12.39
C SER A 129 17.13 13.41 -10.99
N ASN A 130 18.30 14.06 -10.85
CA ASN A 130 18.95 14.21 -9.55
C ASN A 130 18.06 14.92 -8.52
N GLN A 131 17.29 15.93 -8.94
CA GLN A 131 16.35 16.64 -8.06
C GLN A 131 15.17 15.75 -7.64
N GLU A 132 14.64 14.94 -8.57
CA GLU A 132 13.57 13.98 -8.27
C GLU A 132 14.04 12.87 -7.32
N ARG A 133 15.28 12.38 -7.49
CA ARG A 133 15.88 11.39 -6.57
C ARG A 133 16.13 11.97 -5.18
N ASP A 134 16.63 13.21 -5.09
CA ASP A 134 16.81 13.85 -3.79
C ASP A 134 15.47 14.06 -3.08
N LEU A 135 14.44 14.50 -3.81
CA LEU A 135 13.09 14.62 -3.26
C LEU A 135 12.53 13.26 -2.83
N TYR A 136 12.71 12.22 -3.64
CA TYR A 136 12.32 10.85 -3.31
C TYR A 136 12.99 10.38 -2.02
N ASN A 137 14.31 10.55 -1.90
CA ASN A 137 15.06 10.16 -0.72
C ASN A 137 14.62 10.95 0.51
N ALA A 138 14.48 12.26 0.38
CA ALA A 138 14.08 13.13 1.48
C ALA A 138 12.68 12.76 2.02
N TYR A 139 11.72 12.52 1.14
CA TYR A 139 10.34 12.24 1.53
C TYR A 139 10.09 10.76 1.89
N TYR A 140 10.57 9.82 1.07
CA TYR A 140 10.27 8.39 1.24
C TYR A 140 11.29 7.63 2.07
N LYS A 141 12.58 8.00 2.03
CA LYS A 141 13.63 7.29 2.78
C LYS A 141 13.92 7.94 4.13
N LYS A 142 13.94 9.27 4.19
CA LYS A 142 14.21 10.04 5.41
C LYS A 142 12.95 10.47 6.14
N HIS A 143 11.77 10.25 5.54
CA HIS A 143 10.47 10.59 6.12
C HIS A 143 10.35 12.06 6.59
N LEU A 144 11.02 12.98 5.89
CA LEU A 144 10.91 14.41 6.20
C LEU A 144 9.49 14.91 5.97
N GLN A 145 9.04 15.82 6.85
CA GLN A 145 7.72 16.42 6.76
C GLN A 145 7.65 17.42 5.61
N ILE A 146 6.44 17.74 5.14
CA ILE A 146 6.24 18.72 4.07
C ILE A 146 6.83 20.09 4.46
N ILE A 147 6.72 20.46 5.73
CA ILE A 147 7.30 21.70 6.26
C ILE A 147 8.84 21.69 6.20
N ASP A 148 9.48 20.58 6.58
CA ASP A 148 10.94 20.43 6.49
C ASP A 148 11.43 20.48 5.04
N LEU A 149 10.67 19.88 4.12
CA LEU A 149 10.98 19.92 2.69
C LEU A 149 10.79 21.32 2.11
N SER A 150 9.75 22.05 2.57
CA SER A 150 9.50 23.45 2.21
C SER A 150 10.70 24.31 2.58
N ASN A 151 11.20 24.14 3.80
CA ASN A 151 12.41 24.82 4.30
C ASN A 151 13.68 24.37 3.56
N LYS A 152 13.88 23.05 3.38
CA LYS A 152 15.07 22.48 2.70
C LYS A 152 15.21 23.00 1.26
N TYR A 153 14.10 23.08 0.53
CA TYR A 153 14.10 23.49 -0.88
C TYR A 153 13.79 24.97 -1.09
N ASN A 154 13.50 25.72 -0.03
CA ASN A 154 13.09 27.12 -0.06
C ASN A 154 11.93 27.37 -1.05
N ILE A 155 10.86 26.57 -0.94
CA ILE A 155 9.65 26.66 -1.77
C ILE A 155 8.41 26.52 -0.88
N SER A 156 7.24 26.95 -1.37
CA SER A 156 5.99 26.78 -0.61
C SER A 156 5.64 25.29 -0.39
N THR A 157 4.92 25.00 0.68
CA THR A 157 4.38 23.67 0.98
C THR A 157 3.54 23.12 -0.18
N THR A 158 2.74 23.98 -0.84
CA THR A 158 1.99 23.65 -2.06
C THR A 158 2.91 23.26 -3.23
N ALA A 159 4.07 23.91 -3.38
CA ALA A 159 5.04 23.54 -4.40
C ALA A 159 5.69 22.18 -4.07
N VAL A 160 5.96 21.88 -2.80
CA VAL A 160 6.45 20.57 -2.36
C VAL A 160 5.44 19.47 -2.71
N THR A 161 4.17 19.63 -2.32
CA THR A 161 3.12 18.63 -2.59
C THR A 161 2.93 18.41 -4.10
N THR A 162 2.95 19.49 -4.89
CA THR A 162 2.88 19.41 -6.36
C THR A 162 4.06 18.63 -6.95
N ARG A 163 5.28 18.85 -6.44
CA ARG A 163 6.47 18.09 -6.89
C ARG A 163 6.37 16.62 -6.53
N ILE A 164 5.92 16.28 -5.32
CA ILE A 164 5.69 14.89 -4.89
C ILE A 164 4.63 14.22 -5.76
N TYR A 165 3.53 14.91 -6.07
CA TYR A 165 2.50 14.40 -6.97
C TYR A 165 3.05 14.08 -8.36
N ARG A 166 3.81 15.00 -8.96
CA ARG A 166 4.44 14.79 -10.29
C ARG A 166 5.43 13.62 -10.28
N LEU A 167 6.24 13.52 -9.22
CA LEU A 167 7.15 12.40 -8.99
C LEU A 167 6.40 11.06 -8.97
N ASN A 168 5.30 10.97 -8.21
CA ASN A 168 4.47 9.76 -8.13
C ASN A 168 3.83 9.40 -9.46
N LYS A 169 3.31 10.38 -10.19
CA LYS A 169 2.75 10.16 -11.53
C LYS A 169 3.81 9.58 -12.48
N LYS A 170 5.04 10.10 -12.43
CA LYS A 170 6.15 9.60 -13.24
C LYS A 170 6.52 8.15 -12.89
N ILE A 171 6.72 7.86 -11.59
CA ILE A 171 7.01 6.50 -11.09
C ILE A 171 5.93 5.52 -11.54
N LYS A 172 4.66 5.90 -11.39
CA LYS A 172 3.52 5.07 -11.80
C LYS A 172 3.53 4.74 -13.29
N ASN A 173 3.80 5.73 -14.14
CA ASN A 173 3.85 5.52 -15.59
C ASN A 173 4.97 4.55 -15.99
N ILE A 174 6.13 4.60 -15.31
CA ILE A 174 7.25 3.68 -15.55
C ILE A 174 6.85 2.26 -15.16
N ILE A 175 6.24 2.08 -13.99
CA ILE A 175 5.75 0.78 -13.53
C ILE A 175 4.71 0.22 -14.50
N HIS A 176 3.75 1.03 -14.94
CA HIS A 176 2.74 0.59 -15.91
C HIS A 176 3.37 0.15 -17.23
N THR A 177 4.33 0.93 -17.75
CA THR A 177 5.06 0.59 -18.98
C THR A 177 5.86 -0.71 -18.85
N TYR A 178 6.36 -1.02 -17.65
CA TYR A 178 7.05 -2.27 -17.37
C TYR A 178 6.07 -3.45 -17.33
N LEU A 179 4.93 -3.29 -16.65
CA LEU A 179 3.89 -4.31 -16.54
C LEU A 179 3.20 -4.61 -17.88
N ASP A 180 3.07 -3.63 -18.77
CA ASP A 180 2.48 -3.83 -20.11
C ASP A 180 3.41 -4.59 -21.07
N LYS A 181 4.71 -4.73 -20.72
CA LYS A 181 5.71 -5.45 -21.52
C LYS A 181 5.89 -6.91 -21.09
N LEU A 182 5.31 -7.31 -19.96
CA LEU A 182 5.24 -8.69 -19.48
C LEU A 182 4.06 -9.40 -20.17
#